data_AF-A0A914AR29-F1
#
_entry.id   AF-A0A914AR29-F1
#
_cell.length_a   1.000
_cell.length_b   1.000
_cell.length_c   1.000
_cell.angle_alpha   90.00
_cell.angle_beta   90.00
_cell.angle_gamma   90.00
#
_symmetry.space_group_name_H-M   'P 1'
#
loop_
_entity.id
_entity.type
_entity.pdbx_description
1 polymer ?
#
loop_
_entity_poly.entity_id
_entity_poly.type
_entity_poly.pdbx_seq_one_letter_code
_entity_poly.pdbx_strand_id
1 'polypeptide(L)'
;MEKREHLLKDQFAEGVHDVLLRKYLKSKLRGTPGIDFFALRTEAIEWAEESEGAASSSNPVTISRQSAKEEPSARSLLDIMVKQQEQIDHQQKQLDELTTLVQQLAQAKPNNSTGRQQTKVTCTFCSKAGHTAERCFKRQLKEAHGTIEELRKATKSPPSQGN
;
A
#
# COMPACT_ATOMS: atom_id res chain seq x y z
N MET A 1 9.75 -45.46 5.24
CA MET A 1 8.58 -44.64 4.84
C MET A 1 8.24 -43.57 5.89
N GLU A 2 8.52 -43.82 7.17
CA GLU A 2 8.27 -42.92 8.31
C GLU A 2 8.83 -41.49 8.16
N LYS A 3 10.03 -41.31 7.58
CA LYS A 3 10.62 -39.96 7.38
C LYS A 3 9.77 -39.06 6.48
N ARG A 4 9.14 -39.62 5.44
CA ARG A 4 8.28 -38.86 4.52
C ARG A 4 7.00 -38.42 5.22
N GLU A 5 6.46 -39.31 6.04
CA GLU A 5 5.24 -39.05 6.82
C GLU A 5 5.48 -37.97 7.89
N HIS A 6 6.65 -37.99 8.54
CA HIS A 6 7.05 -36.94 9.47
C HIS A 6 7.16 -35.57 8.79
N LEU A 7 7.81 -35.50 7.63
CA LEU A 7 7.89 -34.26 6.83
C LEU A 7 6.50 -33.77 6.40
N LEU A 8 5.60 -34.67 6.03
CA LEU A 8 4.23 -34.32 5.67
C LEU A 8 3.47 -33.68 6.83
N LYS A 9 3.62 -34.23 8.04
CA LYS A 9 3.02 -33.69 9.28
C LYS A 9 3.58 -32.32 9.62
N ASP A 10 4.90 -32.14 9.50
CA ASP A 10 5.56 -30.86 9.75
C ASP A 10 5.12 -29.78 8.75
N GLN A 11 5.09 -30.12 7.46
CA GLN A 11 4.65 -29.21 6.40
C GLN A 11 3.16 -28.85 6.56
N PHE A 12 2.33 -29.81 6.96
CA PHE A 12 0.93 -29.55 7.25
C PHE A 12 0.76 -28.56 8.40
N ALA A 13 1.46 -28.78 9.53
CA ALA A 13 1.40 -27.87 10.66
C ALA A 13 1.91 -26.46 10.30
N GLU A 14 2.98 -26.36 9.50
CA GLU A 14 3.53 -25.08 9.05
C GLU A 14 2.60 -24.31 8.10
N GLY A 15 1.85 -25.02 7.26
CA GLY A 15 0.86 -24.45 6.34
C GLY A 15 -0.43 -23.92 7.00
N VAL A 16 -0.64 -24.16 8.29
CA VAL A 16 -1.82 -23.63 9.01
C VAL A 16 -1.65 -22.15 9.29
N HIS A 17 -2.59 -21.32 8.82
CA HIS A 17 -2.55 -19.87 8.96
C HIS A 17 -2.75 -19.39 10.40
N ASP A 18 -3.60 -20.08 11.17
CA ASP A 18 -3.82 -19.80 12.59
C ASP A 18 -2.58 -20.15 13.43
N VAL A 19 -2.05 -19.13 14.12
CA VAL A 19 -0.81 -19.22 14.91
C VAL A 19 -1.00 -20.09 16.16
N LEU A 20 -2.19 -20.07 16.78
CA LEU A 20 -2.51 -20.86 17.97
C LEU A 20 -2.72 -22.32 17.59
N LEU A 21 -3.47 -22.60 16.53
CA LEU A 21 -3.64 -23.95 15.99
C LEU A 21 -2.30 -24.54 15.55
N ARG A 22 -1.47 -23.74 14.84
CA ARG A 22 -0.13 -24.16 14.46
C ARG A 22 0.71 -24.55 15.68
N LYS A 23 0.67 -23.76 16.75
CA LYS A 23 1.42 -24.05 17.98
C LYS A 23 0.90 -25.32 18.66
N TYR A 24 -0.41 -25.52 18.69
CA TYR A 24 -1.06 -26.72 19.21
C TYR A 24 -0.64 -27.98 18.45
N LEU A 25 -0.75 -27.97 17.11
CA LEU A 25 -0.37 -29.10 16.27
C LEU A 25 1.12 -29.44 16.38
N LYS A 26 2.00 -28.43 16.42
CA LYS A 26 3.45 -28.65 16.65
C LYS A 26 3.73 -29.21 18.04
N SER A 27 3.01 -28.74 19.06
CA SER A 27 3.12 -29.27 20.42
C SER A 27 2.71 -30.74 20.46
N LYS A 28 1.65 -31.11 19.73
CA LYS A 28 1.17 -32.48 19.72
C LYS A 28 2.02 -33.44 18.90
N LEU A 29 2.58 -32.98 17.77
CA LEU A 29 3.57 -33.75 17.02
C LEU A 29 4.80 -34.07 17.86
N ARG A 30 5.20 -33.16 18.75
CA ARG A 30 6.30 -33.39 19.70
C ARG A 30 5.89 -34.32 20.86
N GLY A 31 4.64 -34.24 21.33
CA GLY A 31 4.13 -35.07 22.43
C GLY A 31 3.79 -36.51 22.03
N THR A 32 3.33 -36.71 20.79
CA THR A 32 2.97 -38.01 20.22
C THR A 32 3.58 -38.16 18.82
N PRO A 33 4.84 -38.58 18.72
CA PRO A 33 5.54 -38.69 17.43
C PRO A 33 4.96 -39.76 16.50
N GLY A 34 4.12 -40.66 17.02
CA GLY A 34 3.43 -41.72 16.28
C GLY A 34 2.00 -41.39 15.85
N ILE A 35 1.52 -40.15 16.02
CA ILE A 35 0.18 -39.76 15.58
C ILE A 35 0.07 -39.91 14.06
N ASP A 36 -0.93 -40.62 13.55
CA ASP A 36 -1.15 -40.75 12.11
C ASP A 36 -1.48 -39.38 11.49
N PHE A 37 -1.09 -39.17 10.24
CA PHE A 37 -1.36 -37.92 9.54
C PHE A 37 -2.86 -37.60 9.48
N PHE A 38 -3.71 -38.61 9.27
CA PHE A 38 -5.16 -38.40 9.24
C PHE A 38 -5.70 -38.04 10.62
N ALA A 39 -5.20 -38.67 11.68
CA ALA A 39 -5.56 -38.31 13.05
C ALA A 39 -5.17 -36.86 13.38
N LEU A 40 -3.96 -36.44 13.01
CA LEU A 40 -3.50 -35.05 13.15
C LEU A 40 -4.39 -34.06 12.39
N ARG A 41 -4.82 -34.42 11.18
CA ARG A 41 -5.72 -33.61 10.37
C ARG A 41 -7.11 -33.49 11.00
N THR A 42 -7.70 -34.61 11.44
CA THR A 42 -9.01 -34.61 12.10
C THR A 42 -8.99 -33.68 13.29
N GLU A 43 -7.93 -33.75 14.09
CA GLU A 43 -7.77 -32.91 15.25
C GLU A 43 -7.60 -31.43 14.92
N ALA A 44 -6.93 -31.11 13.81
CA ALA A 44 -6.83 -29.73 13.33
C ALA A 44 -8.22 -29.17 12.95
N ILE A 45 -9.10 -30.01 12.41
CA ILE A 45 -10.49 -29.65 12.10
C ILE A 45 -11.27 -29.46 13.39
N GLU A 46 -11.19 -30.40 14.33
CA GLU A 46 -11.87 -30.31 15.64
C GLU A 46 -11.46 -29.06 16.41
N TRP A 47 -10.17 -28.72 16.45
CA TRP A 47 -9.69 -27.51 17.12
C TRP A 47 -10.23 -26.23 16.45
N ALA A 48 -10.31 -26.21 15.12
CA ALA A 48 -10.91 -25.10 14.38
C ALA A 48 -12.42 -24.99 14.62
N GLU A 49 -13.12 -26.11 14.77
CA GLU A 49 -14.55 -26.17 15.10
C GLU A 49 -14.82 -25.82 16.57
N GLU A 50 -13.95 -26.19 17.50
CA GLU A 50 -14.08 -25.89 18.94
C GLU A 50 -13.95 -24.39 19.23
N SER A 51 -13.10 -23.67 18.48
CA SER A 51 -13.04 -22.20 18.48
C SER A 51 -14.37 -21.56 18.04
N GLU A 52 -15.16 -22.25 17.22
CA GLU A 52 -16.40 -21.76 16.60
C GLU A 52 -17.67 -22.33 17.26
N GLY A 53 -17.53 -23.26 18.22
CA GLY A 53 -18.61 -24.19 18.54
C GLY A 53 -18.63 -24.76 19.97
N ALA A 54 -19.05 -23.95 20.95
CA ALA A 54 -19.74 -24.45 22.14
C ALA A 54 -21.17 -24.97 21.82
N ALA A 55 -21.45 -25.40 20.58
CA ALA A 55 -22.75 -25.90 20.18
C ALA A 55 -22.61 -27.06 19.19
N SER A 56 -23.01 -28.24 19.69
CA SER A 56 -23.48 -29.41 18.94
C SER A 56 -22.45 -30.51 18.65
N SER A 57 -22.29 -31.39 19.65
CA SER A 57 -21.84 -32.77 19.50
C SER A 57 -22.91 -33.61 18.80
N SER A 58 -22.58 -34.26 17.67
CA SER A 58 -23.00 -35.65 17.37
C SER A 58 -22.45 -36.19 16.03
N ASN A 59 -21.53 -37.17 16.12
CA ASN A 59 -21.27 -38.33 15.25
C ASN A 59 -20.84 -38.19 13.77
N PRO A 60 -20.05 -39.16 13.26
CA PRO A 60 -19.20 -38.99 12.07
C PRO A 60 -19.97 -39.32 10.79
N VAL A 61 -20.03 -38.36 9.88
CA VAL A 61 -20.60 -38.56 8.54
C VAL A 61 -19.50 -38.34 7.50
N THR A 62 -19.24 -39.41 6.76
CA THR A 62 -18.65 -39.43 5.42
C THR A 62 -18.89 -38.14 4.65
N ILE A 63 -17.80 -37.57 4.16
CA ILE A 63 -17.72 -36.39 3.29
C ILE A 63 -18.95 -36.26 2.38
N SER A 64 -19.87 -35.40 2.80
CA SER A 64 -20.71 -34.60 1.93
C SER A 64 -20.91 -33.28 2.64
N ARG A 65 -20.12 -32.29 2.19
CA ARG A 65 -20.26 -30.90 2.59
C ARG A 65 -21.72 -30.49 2.49
N GLN A 66 -22.32 -30.15 3.62
CA GLN A 66 -23.24 -29.03 3.78
C GLN A 66 -23.69 -28.98 5.24
N SER A 67 -23.03 -28.13 6.02
CA SER A 67 -23.68 -27.48 7.16
C SER A 67 -23.27 -26.02 7.19
N ALA A 68 -24.24 -25.15 6.94
CA ALA A 68 -24.41 -23.83 7.54
C ALA A 68 -25.87 -23.44 7.24
N LYS A 69 -26.76 -23.33 8.24
CA LYS A 69 -27.04 -22.03 8.88
C LYS A 69 -26.90 -20.90 7.87
N GLU A 70 -28.02 -20.55 7.25
CA GLU A 70 -28.19 -19.41 6.34
C GLU A 70 -26.89 -18.98 5.64
N GLU A 71 -26.40 -19.87 4.76
CA GLU A 71 -25.59 -19.44 3.64
C GLU A 71 -26.26 -18.20 3.03
N PRO A 72 -25.54 -17.10 2.73
CA PRO A 72 -26.04 -16.17 1.72
C PRO A 72 -26.31 -17.05 0.50
N SER A 73 -27.60 -17.34 0.25
CA SER A 73 -28.05 -18.23 -0.82
C SER A 73 -27.20 -17.94 -2.05
N ALA A 74 -26.86 -18.90 -2.90
CA ALA A 74 -26.09 -18.64 -4.12
C ALA A 74 -26.61 -17.39 -4.91
N ARG A 75 -27.90 -17.05 -4.76
CA ARG A 75 -28.51 -15.78 -5.15
C ARG A 75 -27.93 -14.50 -4.51
N SER A 76 -27.71 -14.49 -3.19
CA SER A 76 -27.04 -13.41 -2.47
C SER A 76 -25.56 -13.27 -2.82
N LEU A 77 -24.83 -14.36 -3.05
CA LEU A 77 -23.46 -14.27 -3.57
C LEU A 77 -23.44 -13.71 -5.00
N LEU A 78 -24.36 -14.15 -5.85
CA LEU A 78 -24.56 -13.56 -7.18
C LEU A 78 -24.94 -12.08 -7.11
N ASP A 79 -25.80 -11.67 -6.17
CA ASP A 79 -26.19 -10.26 -5.97
C ASP A 79 -24.98 -9.41 -5.53
N ILE A 80 -24.12 -9.94 -4.66
CA ILE A 80 -22.86 -9.28 -4.27
C ILE A 80 -21.92 -9.16 -5.48
N MET A 81 -21.78 -10.21 -6.29
CA MET A 81 -20.94 -10.17 -7.50
C MET A 81 -21.47 -9.17 -8.54
N VAL A 82 -22.79 -9.11 -8.74
CA VAL A 82 -23.42 -8.13 -9.64
C VAL A 82 -23.18 -6.70 -9.14
N LYS A 83 -23.37 -6.44 -7.85
CA LYS A 83 -23.05 -5.12 -7.26
C LYS A 83 -21.57 -4.76 -7.40
N GLN A 84 -20.67 -5.73 -7.23
CA GLN A 84 -19.25 -5.50 -7.45
C GLN A 84 -18.95 -5.18 -8.91
N GLN A 85 -19.59 -5.87 -9.86
CA GLN A 85 -19.46 -5.55 -11.28
C GLN A 85 -19.96 -4.13 -11.59
N GLU A 86 -21.11 -3.73 -11.05
CA GLU A 86 -21.64 -2.37 -11.24
C GLU A 86 -20.70 -1.30 -10.66
N GLN A 87 -20.08 -1.56 -9.51
CA GLN A 87 -19.09 -0.65 -8.93
C GLN A 87 -17.84 -0.54 -9.80
N ILE A 88 -17.35 -1.65 -10.36
CA ILE A 88 -16.22 -1.67 -11.29
C ILE A 88 -16.55 -0.89 -12.56
N ASP A 89 -17.74 -1.10 -13.14
CA ASP A 89 -18.19 -0.39 -14.33
C ASP A 89 -18.32 1.13 -14.07
N HIS A 90 -18.78 1.52 -12.88
CA HIS A 90 -18.82 2.92 -12.48
C HIS A 90 -17.42 3.53 -12.38
N GLN A 91 -16.49 2.84 -11.72
CA GLN A 91 -15.10 3.28 -11.62
C GLN A 91 -14.44 3.40 -12.99
N GLN A 92 -14.70 2.45 -13.90
CA GLN A 92 -14.18 2.49 -15.27
C GLN A 92 -14.68 3.74 -16.02
N LYS A 93 -15.97 4.09 -15.91
CA LYS A 93 -16.52 5.30 -16.52
C LYS A 93 -15.87 6.58 -15.98
N GLN A 94 -15.63 6.64 -14.66
CA GLN A 94 -14.94 7.78 -14.06
C GLN A 94 -13.50 7.90 -14.57
N LEU A 95 -12.79 6.78 -14.71
CA LEU A 95 -11.45 6.76 -15.29
C LEU A 95 -11.45 7.20 -16.76
N ASP A 96 -12.43 6.76 -17.55
CA ASP A 96 -12.54 7.15 -18.96
C ASP A 96 -12.85 8.64 -19.11
N GLU A 97 -13.71 9.20 -18.26
CA GLU A 97 -14.02 10.63 -18.24
C GLU A 97 -12.78 11.47 -17.84
N LEU A 98 -12.08 11.08 -16.77
CA LEU A 98 -10.84 11.73 -16.35
C LEU A 98 -9.77 11.65 -17.43
N THR A 99 -9.61 10.48 -18.06
CA THR A 99 -8.67 10.27 -19.16
C THR A 99 -9.01 11.18 -20.34
N THR A 100 -10.30 11.31 -20.67
CA THR A 100 -10.78 12.20 -21.73
C THR A 100 -10.47 13.67 -21.41
N LEU A 101 -10.72 14.12 -20.18
CA LEU A 101 -10.41 15.49 -19.74
C LEU A 101 -8.90 15.78 -19.80
N VAL A 102 -8.07 14.85 -19.32
CA VAL A 102 -6.60 14.97 -19.41
C VAL A 102 -6.15 15.03 -20.87
N GLN A 103 -6.74 14.21 -21.73
CA GLN A 103 -6.41 14.21 -23.15
C GLN A 103 -6.87 15.49 -23.86
N GLN A 104 -8.01 16.07 -23.49
CA GLN A 104 -8.46 17.38 -23.95
C GLN A 104 -7.52 18.49 -23.48
N LEU A 105 -7.07 18.47 -22.22
CA LEU A 105 -6.08 19.42 -21.69
C LEU A 105 -4.72 19.28 -22.37
N ALA A 106 -4.29 18.05 -22.68
CA ALA A 106 -3.05 17.79 -23.39
C ALA A 106 -3.13 18.23 -24.87
N GLN A 107 -4.30 18.14 -25.50
CA GLN A 107 -4.56 18.57 -26.87
C GLN A 107 -4.93 20.05 -26.99
N ALA A 108 -5.29 20.71 -25.88
CA ALA A 108 -5.44 22.16 -25.80
C ALA A 108 -4.05 22.79 -25.98
N LYS A 109 -3.63 22.88 -27.24
CA LYS A 109 -2.48 23.64 -27.71
C LYS A 109 -2.53 25.01 -27.02
N PRO A 110 -1.46 25.47 -26.36
CA PRO A 110 -1.40 26.85 -25.93
C PRO A 110 -1.57 27.66 -27.20
N ASN A 111 -2.69 28.37 -27.31
CA ASN A 111 -2.88 29.34 -28.36
C ASN A 111 -1.82 30.41 -28.07
N ASN A 112 -0.63 30.22 -28.65
CA ASN A 112 0.41 31.22 -28.75
C ASN A 112 -0.11 32.28 -29.73
N SER A 113 -1.19 32.96 -29.35
CA SER A 113 -1.27 34.37 -29.62
C SER A 113 -0.17 34.98 -28.75
N THR A 114 1.01 35.09 -29.33
CA THR A 114 2.03 36.04 -28.91
C THR A 114 1.50 37.46 -29.15
N GLY A 115 0.37 37.79 -28.53
CA GLY A 115 0.05 39.13 -28.14
C GLY A 115 1.02 39.45 -27.03
N ARG A 116 2.03 40.25 -27.39
CA ARG A 116 3.00 40.90 -26.50
C ARG A 116 2.25 41.80 -25.51
N GLN A 117 1.46 41.22 -24.63
CA GLN A 117 0.95 41.88 -23.45
C GLN A 117 2.11 41.86 -22.47
N GLN A 118 2.93 42.91 -22.54
CA GLN A 118 3.81 43.29 -21.44
C GLN A 118 2.93 43.60 -20.23
N THR A 119 2.33 42.59 -19.62
CA THR A 119 1.80 42.73 -18.28
C THR A 119 3.03 43.01 -17.42
N LYS A 120 3.11 44.23 -16.90
CA LYS A 120 4.20 44.65 -16.02
C LYS A 120 4.12 43.77 -14.78
N VAL A 121 4.77 42.61 -14.81
CA VAL A 121 4.84 41.70 -13.67
C VAL A 121 5.56 42.47 -12.57
N THR A 122 4.81 42.90 -11.56
CA THR A 122 5.33 43.51 -10.35
C THR A 122 5.68 42.42 -9.36
N CYS A 123 6.90 42.48 -8.84
CA CYS A 123 7.36 41.55 -7.83
C CYS A 123 6.59 41.80 -6.53
N THR A 124 5.87 40.82 -6.00
CA THR A 124 5.16 40.96 -4.71
C THR A 124 6.11 41.13 -3.52
N PHE A 125 7.38 40.77 -3.67
CA PHE A 125 8.37 40.83 -2.60
C PHE A 125 9.09 42.19 -2.50
N CYS A 126 9.41 42.83 -3.62
CA CYS A 126 10.10 44.13 -3.62
C CYS A 126 9.34 45.25 -4.33
N SER A 127 8.12 44.97 -4.79
CA SER A 127 7.21 45.88 -5.51
C SER A 127 7.77 46.49 -6.81
N LYS A 128 8.96 46.07 -7.26
CA LYS A 128 9.58 46.51 -8.52
C LYS A 128 9.01 45.73 -9.71
N ALA A 129 8.83 46.40 -10.84
CA ALA A 129 8.36 45.79 -12.07
C ALA A 129 9.46 44.96 -12.78
N GLY A 130 9.03 44.02 -13.64
CA GLY A 130 9.90 43.27 -14.56
C GLY A 130 10.40 41.91 -14.04
N HIS A 131 9.96 41.44 -12.88
CA HIS A 131 10.33 40.12 -12.36
C HIS A 131 9.32 39.57 -11.34
N THR A 132 9.26 38.25 -11.19
CA THR A 132 8.46 37.56 -10.17
C THR A 132 9.17 37.50 -8.82
N ALA A 133 8.42 37.24 -7.74
CA ALA A 133 8.98 37.05 -6.39
C ALA A 133 10.07 35.97 -6.36
N GLU A 134 9.87 34.84 -7.05
CA GLU A 134 10.85 33.76 -7.14
C GLU A 134 12.19 34.22 -7.74
N ARG A 135 12.13 35.05 -8.80
CA ARG A 135 13.32 35.62 -9.43
C ARG A 135 13.98 36.68 -8.55
N CYS A 136 13.22 37.35 -7.68
CA CYS A 136 13.74 38.28 -6.69
C CYS A 136 14.56 37.55 -5.62
N PHE A 137 14.02 36.47 -5.05
CA PHE A 137 14.73 35.66 -4.06
C PHE A 137 16.01 35.04 -4.64
N LYS A 138 15.95 34.48 -5.84
CA LYS A 138 17.15 33.94 -6.50
C LYS A 138 18.23 34.99 -6.75
N ARG A 139 17.84 36.24 -7.05
CA ARG A 139 18.80 37.34 -7.19
C ARG A 139 19.42 37.72 -5.83
N GLN A 140 18.62 37.87 -4.79
CA GLN A 140 19.12 38.21 -3.46
C GLN A 140 20.06 37.14 -2.89
N LEU A 141 19.76 35.86 -3.11
CA LEU A 141 20.64 34.76 -2.70
C LEU A 141 21.99 34.82 -3.41
N LYS A 142 22.02 35.19 -4.70
CA LYS A 142 23.28 35.38 -5.44
C LYS A 142 24.07 36.57 -4.94
N GLU A 143 23.40 37.68 -4.64
CA GLU A 143 24.03 38.88 -4.08
C GLU A 143 24.62 38.59 -2.70
N ALA A 144 23.86 37.93 -1.82
CA ALA A 144 24.33 37.51 -0.49
C ALA A 144 25.53 36.55 -0.57
N HIS A 145 25.50 35.59 -1.50
CA HIS A 145 26.63 34.68 -1.71
C HIS A 145 27.89 35.42 -2.21
N GLY A 146 27.72 36.42 -3.07
CA GLY A 146 28.81 37.30 -3.50
C GLY A 146 29.42 38.10 -2.35
N THR A 147 28.58 38.70 -1.50
CA THR A 147 29.04 39.46 -0.32
C THR A 147 29.77 38.57 0.71
N ILE A 148 29.31 37.33 0.91
CA ILE A 148 29.98 36.37 1.80
C ILE A 148 31.36 35.98 1.26
N GLU A 149 31.50 35.80 -0.06
CA GLU A 149 32.81 35.55 -0.68
C GLU A 149 33.75 36.75 -0.56
N GLU A 150 33.27 37.98 -0.76
CA GLU A 150 34.10 39.18 -0.61
C GLU A 150 34.60 39.36 0.83
N LEU A 151 33.75 39.11 1.84
CA LEU A 151 34.15 39.15 3.25
C LEU A 151 35.20 38.06 3.59
N ARG A 152 35.07 36.86 3.03
CA ARG A 152 36.09 35.79 3.16
C ARG A 152 37.42 36.16 2.50
N LYS A 153 37.39 36.92 1.41
CA LYS A 153 38.60 37.40 0.73
C LYS A 153 39.27 38.53 1.51
N ALA A 154 38.50 39.44 2.10
CA ALA A 154 39.00 40.54 2.91
C ALA A 154 39.67 40.07 4.22
N THR A 155 39.15 38.99 4.82
CA THR A 155 39.71 38.38 6.05
C THR A 155 40.95 37.51 5.80
N LYS A 156 41.32 37.27 4.54
CA LYS A 156 42.53 36.52 4.15
C LYS A 156 43.73 37.41 3.78
N SER A 157 43.59 38.74 3.80
CA SER A 157 44.74 39.64 3.66
C SER A 157 45.51 39.74 5.00
N PRO A 158 46.83 39.50 5.02
CA PRO A 158 47.63 39.56 6.25
C PRO A 158 47.78 41.00 6.75
N PRO A 159 47.88 41.25 8.06
CA PRO A 159 48.22 42.57 8.57
C PRO A 159 49.65 42.92 8.14
N SER A 160 49.81 44.02 7.40
CA SER A 160 51.12 44.64 7.17
C SER A 160 51.73 45.00 8.52
N GLN A 161 52.86 44.38 8.87
CA GLN A 161 53.68 44.87 9.97
C GLN A 161 54.24 46.25 9.60
N GLY A 162 54.10 47.18 10.53
CA GLY A 162 54.56 48.57 10.39
C GLY A 162 56.01 48.76 10.83
N ASN A 163 56.48 49.97 10.47
CA ASN A 163 57.71 50.68 10.87
C ASN A 163 59.06 50.00 10.63
#